data_AF-A0A2M7K1S6-F1
#
_entry.id   AF-A0A2M7K1S6-F1
#
_cell.length_a   1.000
_cell.length_b   1.000
_cell.length_c   1.000
_cell.angle_alpha   90.00
_cell.angle_beta   90.00
_cell.angle_gamma   90.00
#
_symmetry.space_group_name_H-M   'P 1'
#
loop_
_entity.id
_entity.type
_entity.pdbx_description
1 polymer ?
#
loop_
_entity_poly.entity_id
_entity_poly.type
_entity_poly.pdbx_seq_one_letter_code
_entity_poly.pdbx_strand_id
1 'polypeptide(L)'
;MLFPKEIASISILFVIFGDLAAKFFGVFYSKIYFWPALRSLGEVGNKSIEGSLSYFIFSLLAATIFIQIVPFPYYLVILGAATATLVDIFSPFGIDDNFTVGLISAAVMLAIRVFV
;
A
#
# COMPACT_ATOMS: atom_id res chain seq x y z
N MET A 1 -12.70 -17.41 1.76
CA MET A 1 -11.90 -16.16 1.75
C MET A 1 -12.80 -15.03 1.26
N LEU A 2 -12.75 -13.86 1.88
CA LEU A 2 -13.65 -12.72 1.57
C LEU A 2 -13.42 -12.12 0.17
N PHE A 3 -12.23 -12.35 -0.41
CA PHE A 3 -11.84 -11.83 -1.72
C PHE A 3 -11.41 -12.96 -2.66
N PRO A 4 -11.52 -12.76 -4.00
CA PRO A 4 -10.90 -13.63 -4.99
C PRO A 4 -9.40 -13.80 -4.75
N LYS A 5 -8.87 -14.98 -5.08
CA LYS A 5 -7.47 -15.35 -4.81
C LYS A 5 -6.47 -14.35 -5.40
N GLU A 6 -6.77 -13.80 -6.57
CA GLU A 6 -5.89 -12.85 -7.28
C GLU A 6 -5.82 -11.53 -6.52
N ILE A 7 -6.98 -11.00 -6.12
CA ILE A 7 -7.12 -9.74 -5.37
C ILE A 7 -6.45 -9.86 -4.00
N ALA A 8 -6.70 -10.97 -3.30
CA ALA A 8 -6.09 -11.24 -2.00
C ALA A 8 -4.56 -11.36 -2.10
N SER A 9 -4.05 -12.02 -3.13
CA SER A 9 -2.60 -12.16 -3.33
C SER A 9 -1.96 -10.80 -3.62
N ILE A 10 -2.57 -9.99 -4.49
CA ILE A 10 -2.08 -8.65 -4.84
C ILE A 10 -2.09 -7.72 -3.62
N SER A 11 -3.14 -7.72 -2.80
CA SER A 11 -3.18 -6.85 -1.61
C SER A 11 -2.13 -7.24 -0.58
N ILE A 12 -1.86 -8.54 -0.40
CA ILE A 12 -0.76 -9.02 0.45
C ILE A 12 0.59 -8.57 -0.10
N LEU A 13 0.81 -8.61 -1.41
CA LEU A 13 2.04 -8.10 -2.03
C LEU A 13 2.24 -6.61 -1.76
N PHE A 14 1.18 -5.81 -1.82
CA PHE A 14 1.25 -4.39 -1.48
C PHE A 14 1.70 -4.18 -0.03
N VAL A 15 1.11 -4.91 0.91
CA VAL A 15 1.49 -4.81 2.32
C VAL A 15 2.96 -5.18 2.52
N ILE A 16 3.39 -6.35 2.01
CA ILE A 16 4.76 -6.83 2.22
C ILE A 16 5.78 -5.91 1.57
N PHE A 17 5.69 -5.67 0.26
CA PHE A 17 6.73 -4.93 -0.46
C PHE A 17 6.61 -3.43 -0.26
N GLY A 18 5.40 -2.92 -0.10
CA GLY A 18 5.14 -1.52 0.21
C GLY A 18 5.67 -1.12 1.58
N ASP A 19 5.32 -1.86 2.64
CA ASP A 19 5.76 -1.55 4.02
C ASP A 19 7.28 -1.67 4.17
N LEU A 20 7.88 -2.74 3.62
CA LEU A 20 9.33 -2.92 3.62
C LEU A 20 10.05 -1.75 2.93
N ALA A 21 9.57 -1.34 1.74
CA ALA A 21 10.17 -0.21 1.02
C ALA A 21 9.94 1.11 1.76
N ALA A 22 8.73 1.35 2.26
CA ALA A 22 8.39 2.58 2.97
C ALA A 22 9.24 2.75 4.23
N LYS A 23 9.47 1.68 5.00
CA LYS A 23 10.34 1.72 6.18
C LYS A 23 11.81 1.90 5.81
N PHE A 24 12.29 1.16 4.80
CA PHE A 24 13.68 1.28 4.35
C PHE A 24 13.97 2.71 3.86
N PHE A 25 13.22 3.19 2.87
CA PHE A 25 13.42 4.54 2.33
C PHE A 25 13.01 5.63 3.32
N GLY A 26 12.01 5.34 4.16
CA GLY A 26 11.53 6.18 5.25
C GLY A 26 12.60 6.48 6.29
N VAL A 27 13.45 5.50 6.63
CA VAL A 27 14.53 5.69 7.61
C VAL A 27 15.76 6.32 6.96
N PHE A 28 16.14 5.88 5.75
CA PHE A 28 17.43 6.28 5.16
C PHE A 28 17.37 7.60 4.35
N TYR A 29 16.24 7.95 3.74
CA TYR A 29 16.18 9.01 2.72
C TYR A 29 15.15 10.11 3.00
N SER A 30 14.35 10.01 4.07
CA SER A 30 13.28 10.97 4.34
C SER A 30 13.78 12.35 4.72
N LYS A 31 13.37 13.34 3.94
CA LYS A 31 13.59 14.76 4.24
C LYS A 31 12.27 15.46 4.58
N ILE A 32 11.16 14.99 4.02
CA ILE A 32 9.85 15.63 4.15
C ILE A 32 8.82 14.66 4.72
N TYR A 33 8.20 15.06 5.84
CA TYR A 33 7.20 14.26 6.56
C TYR A 33 5.81 14.85 6.35
N PHE A 34 4.79 13.98 6.25
CA PHE A 34 3.39 14.43 6.12
C PHE A 34 2.88 15.13 7.38
N TRP A 35 3.25 14.61 8.55
CA TRP A 35 2.73 15.05 9.83
C TRP A 35 3.85 15.40 10.83
N PRO A 36 4.65 16.47 10.61
CA PRO A 36 5.80 16.77 11.47
C PRO A 36 5.42 16.97 12.95
N ALA A 37 4.22 17.50 13.22
CA ALA A 37 3.70 17.70 14.56
C ALA A 37 3.36 16.39 15.30
N LEU A 38 3.15 15.28 14.58
CA LEU A 38 2.80 13.98 15.15
C LEU A 38 4.02 13.05 15.33
N ARG A 39 5.24 13.52 15.01
CA ARG A 39 6.45 12.69 15.03
C ARG A 39 6.78 12.07 16.39
N SER A 40 6.33 12.70 17.48
CA SER A 40 6.46 12.15 18.84
C SER A 40 5.60 10.91 19.10
N LEU A 41 4.62 10.62 18.22
CA LEU A 41 3.74 9.45 18.31
C LEU A 41 4.35 8.18 17.68
N GLY A 42 5.65 8.18 17.37
CA GLY A 42 6.36 7.01 16.86
C GLY A 42 6.10 6.76 15.37
N GLU A 43 5.80 5.50 15.01
CA GLU A 43 5.64 5.05 13.61
C GLU A 43 4.55 5.84 12.88
N VAL A 44 3.47 6.17 13.59
CA VAL A 44 2.34 6.98 13.11
C VAL A 44 2.77 8.36 12.59
N GLY A 45 3.75 8.98 13.25
CA GLY A 45 4.22 10.33 12.90
C GLY A 45 5.41 10.36 11.94
N ASN A 46 5.98 9.20 11.62
CA ASN A 46 7.18 9.07 10.79
C ASN A 46 6.85 8.73 9.31
N LYS A 47 5.59 8.88 8.88
CA LYS A 47 5.22 8.76 7.46
C LYS A 47 5.81 9.91 6.64
N SER A 48 6.72 9.59 5.72
CA SER A 48 7.40 10.54 4.85
C SER A 48 6.94 10.45 3.40
N ILE A 49 7.13 11.53 2.65
CA ILE A 49 6.78 11.56 1.22
C ILE A 49 7.65 10.56 0.45
N GLU A 50 8.94 10.49 0.76
CA GLU A 50 9.87 9.56 0.13
C GLU A 50 9.52 8.10 0.45
N GLY A 51 9.10 7.82 1.70
CA GLY A 51 8.61 6.52 2.13
C GLY A 51 7.34 6.11 1.37
N SER A 52 6.35 7.00 1.25
CA SER A 52 5.11 6.71 0.53
C SER A 52 5.29 6.57 -0.98
N LEU A 53 6.18 7.35 -1.59
CA LEU A 53 6.55 7.16 -3.01
C LEU A 53 7.21 5.79 -3.21
N SER A 54 8.10 5.40 -2.30
CA SER A 54 8.72 4.08 -2.32
C SER A 54 7.70 2.96 -2.13
N TYR A 55 6.74 3.13 -1.22
CA TYR A 55 5.62 2.21 -1.04
C TYR A 55 4.90 1.97 -2.37
N PHE A 56 4.48 3.06 -3.03
CA PHE A 56 3.71 2.99 -4.28
C PHE A 56 4.50 2.28 -5.39
N ILE A 57 5.76 2.68 -5.58
CA ILE A 57 6.63 2.13 -6.64
C ILE A 57 6.87 0.63 -6.42
N PHE A 58 7.23 0.22 -5.20
CA PHE A 58 7.55 -1.19 -4.92
C PHE A 58 6.30 -2.07 -4.91
N SER A 59 5.17 -1.56 -4.41
CA SER A 59 3.87 -2.24 -4.50
C SER A 59 3.46 -2.47 -5.95
N LEU A 60 3.59 -1.42 -6.78
CA LEU A 60 3.26 -1.49 -8.20
C LEU A 60 4.19 -2.46 -8.93
N LEU A 61 5.50 -2.40 -8.69
CA LEU A 61 6.48 -3.31 -9.28
C LEU A 61 6.20 -4.77 -8.90
N ALA A 62 6.04 -5.06 -7.61
CA ALA A 62 5.81 -6.42 -7.12
C ALA A 62 4.53 -7.02 -7.72
N ALA A 63 3.43 -6.26 -7.72
CA ALA A 63 2.18 -6.72 -8.30
C ALA A 63 2.25 -6.81 -9.83
N THR A 64 2.94 -5.88 -10.51
CA THR A 64 3.12 -5.94 -11.97
C THR A 64 3.91 -7.19 -12.41
N ILE A 65 4.90 -7.59 -11.63
CA ILE A 65 5.64 -8.84 -11.83
C ILE A 65 4.71 -10.04 -11.60
N PHE A 66 3.92 -10.02 -10.51
CA PHE A 66 3.00 -11.10 -10.19
C PHE A 66 1.96 -11.34 -11.29
N ILE A 67 1.41 -10.29 -11.89
CA ILE A 67 0.38 -10.42 -12.92
C ILE A 67 0.91 -10.95 -14.27
N GLN A 68 2.24 -11.03 -14.45
CA GLN A 68 2.82 -11.77 -15.57
C GLN A 68 2.59 -13.29 -15.45
N ILE A 69 2.38 -13.77 -14.22
CA ILE A 69 2.16 -15.18 -13.89
C ILE A 69 0.66 -15.45 -13.71
N VAL A 70 -0.06 -14.52 -13.08
CA VAL A 70 -1.50 -14.63 -12.79
C VAL A 70 -2.25 -13.52 -13.52
N PRO A 71 -2.97 -13.82 -14.62
CA PRO A 71 -3.66 -12.81 -15.42
C PRO A 71 -4.61 -11.94 -14.59
N PHE A 72 -4.33 -10.64 -14.53
CA PHE A 72 -5.14 -9.67 -13.80
C PHE A 72 -5.03 -8.28 -14.47
N PRO A 73 -6.08 -7.45 -14.43
CA PRO A 73 -6.06 -6.16 -15.14
C PRO A 73 -5.07 -5.16 -14.52
N TYR A 74 -4.19 -4.59 -15.36
CA TYR A 74 -3.18 -3.60 -14.94
C TYR A 74 -3.80 -2.37 -14.25
N TYR A 75 -4.94 -1.89 -14.75
CA TYR A 75 -5.60 -0.70 -14.17
C TYR A 75 -6.03 -0.94 -12.71
N LEU A 76 -6.46 -2.17 -12.36
CA LEU A 76 -6.80 -2.52 -10.97
C LEU A 76 -5.56 -2.58 -10.09
N VAL A 77 -4.42 -3.03 -10.63
CA VAL A 77 -3.15 -3.03 -9.89
C VAL A 77 -2.72 -1.60 -9.54
N ILE A 78 -2.80 -0.68 -10.51
CA ILE A 78 -2.46 0.73 -10.31
C ILE A 78 -3.37 1.37 -9.26
N LEU A 79 -4.69 1.16 -9.39
CA LEU A 79 -5.68 1.70 -8.43
C LEU A 79 -5.53 1.07 -7.04
N GLY A 80 -5.26 -0.23 -6.97
CA GLY A 80 -5.01 -0.96 -5.74
C GLY A 80 -3.75 -0.46 -5.03
N ALA A 81 -2.64 -0.28 -5.75
CA ALA A 81 -1.40 0.26 -5.21
C ALA A 81 -1.57 1.70 -4.72
N ALA A 82 -2.25 2.56 -5.50
CA ALA A 82 -2.55 3.94 -5.09
C ALA A 82 -3.42 3.98 -3.83
N THR A 83 -4.47 3.13 -3.77
CA THR A 83 -5.32 3.01 -2.58
C THR A 83 -4.52 2.54 -1.38
N ALA A 84 -3.67 1.52 -1.55
CA ALA A 84 -2.83 1.00 -0.48
C ALA A 84 -1.91 2.08 0.09
N THR A 85 -1.24 2.86 -0.78
CA THR A 85 -0.39 3.98 -0.36
C THR A 85 -1.17 5.09 0.36
N LEU A 86 -2.38 5.43 -0.12
CA LEU A 86 -3.20 6.43 0.56
C LEU A 86 -3.64 5.95 1.94
N VAL A 87 -4.09 4.69 2.06
CA VAL A 87 -4.46 4.10 3.35
C VAL A 87 -3.26 4.06 4.29
N ASP A 88 -2.07 3.74 3.79
CA ASP A 88 -0.82 3.78 4.57
C ASP A 88 -0.53 5.19 5.12
N ILE A 89 -0.63 6.23 4.27
CA ILE A 89 -0.45 7.64 4.68
C ILE A 89 -1.48 8.06 5.74
N PHE A 90 -2.74 7.65 5.55
CA PHE A 90 -3.88 8.00 6.38
C PHE A 90 -4.21 6.96 7.46
N SER A 91 -3.24 6.12 7.83
CA SER A 91 -3.34 5.21 8.97
C SER A 91 -2.85 5.76 10.34
N PRO A 92 -2.81 7.09 10.64
CA PRO A 92 -2.25 7.54 11.92
C PRO A 92 -3.12 7.22 13.16
N PHE A 93 -4.24 6.51 13.02
CA PHE A 93 -5.23 6.30 14.09
C PHE A 93 -5.04 5.00 14.90
N GLY A 94 -3.87 4.38 14.86
CA GLY A 94 -3.55 3.23 15.72
C GLY A 94 -4.28 1.93 15.35
N ILE A 95 -4.84 1.85 14.13
CA ILE A 95 -5.31 0.60 13.54
C ILE A 95 -4.13 -0.02 12.82
N ASP A 96 -3.92 -1.33 12.98
CA ASP A 96 -2.90 -2.10 12.28
C ASP A 96 -2.94 -1.78 10.77
N ASP A 97 -1.87 -1.13 10.31
CA ASP A 97 -1.72 -0.62 8.95
C ASP A 97 -1.67 -1.76 7.94
N ASN A 98 -1.01 -2.86 8.29
CA ASN A 98 -0.94 -4.06 7.44
C ASN A 98 -2.32 -4.71 7.24
N PHE A 99 -3.14 -4.77 8.30
CA PHE A 99 -4.50 -5.30 8.18
C PHE A 99 -5.39 -4.36 7.35
N THR A 100 -5.36 -3.07 7.66
CA THR A 100 -6.25 -2.06 7.05
C THR A 100 -5.92 -1.83 5.59
N VAL A 101 -4.63 -1.72 5.26
CA VAL A 101 -4.17 -1.53 3.88
C VAL A 101 -4.52 -2.74 3.02
N GLY A 102 -4.26 -3.96 3.52
CA GLY A 102 -4.61 -5.19 2.80
C GLY A 102 -6.11 -5.33 2.55
N LEU A 103 -6.93 -4.98 3.55
CA LEU A 103 -8.39 -5.07 3.48
C LEU A 103 -8.99 -4.02 2.53
N ILE A 104 -8.61 -2.75 2.70
CA ILE A 104 -9.20 -1.63 1.92
C ILE A 104 -8.74 -1.69 0.46
N SER A 105 -7.46 -1.97 0.19
CA SER A 105 -6.98 -2.08 -1.20
C SER A 105 -7.66 -3.24 -1.93
N ALA A 106 -7.86 -4.39 -1.28
CA ALA A 106 -8.61 -5.52 -1.83
C ALA A 106 -10.07 -5.18 -2.09
N ALA A 107 -10.73 -4.48 -1.14
CA ALA A 107 -12.11 -4.05 -1.29
C ALA A 107 -12.30 -3.07 -2.47
N VAL A 108 -11.39 -2.10 -2.63
CA VAL A 108 -11.45 -1.15 -3.75
C VAL A 108 -11.22 -1.86 -5.08
N MET A 109 -10.22 -2.73 -5.19
CA MET A 109 -10.00 -3.53 -6.41
C MET A 109 -11.22 -4.39 -6.76
N LEU A 110 -11.84 -5.03 -5.76
CA LEU A 110 -13.04 -5.84 -5.96
C LEU A 110 -14.21 -4.98 -6.42
N ALA A 111 -14.47 -3.86 -5.75
CA ALA A 111 -15.58 -2.97 -6.10
C ALA A 111 -15.46 -2.49 -7.55
N ILE A 112 -14.29 -1.99 -7.95
CA ILE A 112 -14.08 -1.48 -9.32
C ILE A 112 -14.23 -2.61 -10.36
N ARG A 113 -13.71 -3.80 -10.07
CA ARG A 113 -13.85 -4.97 -10.95
C ARG A 113 -15.31 -5.40 -11.17
N VAL A 114 -16.21 -5.10 -10.24
CA VAL A 114 -17.65 -5.42 -10.38
C VAL A 114 -18.36 -4.42 -11.29
N PHE A 115 -17.88 -3.17 -11.37
CA PHE A 115 -18.53 -2.10 -12.13
C PHE A 115 -17.93 -1.87 -13.54
N VAL A 116 -16.81 -2.52 -13.88
CA VAL A 116 -16.08 -2.38 -15.15
C VAL A 116 -15.80 -3.75 -15.75
#